data_AF-A0A956XS26-F1
#
_entry.id   AF-A0A956XS26-F1
#
_cell.length_a   1.000
_cell.length_b   1.000
_cell.length_c   1.000
_cell.angle_alpha   90.00
_cell.angle_beta   90.00
_cell.angle_gamma   90.00
#
_symmetry.space_group_name_H-M   'P 1'
#
loop_
_entity.id
_entity.type
_entity.pdbx_description
1 polymer ?
#
loop_
_entity_poly.entity_id
_entity_poly.type
_entity_poly.pdbx_seq_one_letter_code
_entity_poly.pdbx_strand_id
1 'polypeptide(L)' 'HKLLFKVPIPTSTATNRFHPDKHKLRSQILALRERGFSYREIARLTGIHFTRVAQLVKHDS' A
#
# COMPACT_ATOMS: atom_id res chain seq x y z
N HIS A 1 -35.14 -7.63 25.75
CA HIS A 1 -33.89 -7.23 26.45
C HIS A 1 -32.77 -7.06 25.41
N LYS A 2 -32.27 -5.84 25.20
CA LYS A 2 -31.11 -5.58 24.31
C LYS A 2 -29.83 -5.67 25.14
N LEU A 3 -28.96 -6.62 24.83
CA LEU A 3 -27.64 -6.73 25.46
C LEU A 3 -26.72 -5.66 24.86
N LEU A 4 -26.46 -4.60 25.63
CA LEU A 4 -25.47 -3.58 25.29
C LEU A 4 -24.08 -4.14 25.58
N PHE A 5 -23.42 -4.69 24.57
CA PHE A 5 -22.01 -5.05 24.68
C PHE A 5 -21.17 -3.77 24.76
N LYS A 6 -20.78 -3.38 25.98
CA LYS A 6 -19.74 -2.36 26.23
C LYS A 6 -18.37 -2.94 25.85
N VAL A 7 -18.11 -3.14 24.57
CA VAL A 7 -16.75 -3.41 24.10
C VAL A 7 -16.13 -2.07 23.74
N PRO A 8 -14.98 -1.68 24.32
CA PRO A 8 -14.27 -0.51 23.84
C PRO A 8 -13.88 -0.78 22.39
N ILE A 9 -14.39 0.04 21.47
CA ILE A 9 -13.95 0.04 20.08
C ILE A 9 -12.45 0.38 20.14
N PRO A 10 -11.53 -0.51 19.74
CA PRO A 10 -10.13 -0.14 19.70
C PRO A 10 -10.03 0.99 18.66
N THR A 11 -9.69 2.20 19.12
CA THR A 11 -9.34 3.29 18.21
C THR A 11 -8.10 2.80 17.48
N SER A 12 -8.26 2.51 16.18
CA SER A 12 -7.21 2.03 15.26
C SER A 12 -6.01 2.99 15.27
N THR A 13 -5.16 2.85 16.27
CA THR A 13 -3.92 3.60 16.46
C THR A 13 -2.72 2.67 16.21
N ALA A 14 -2.95 1.35 16.15
CA ALA A 14 -1.92 0.34 15.92
C ALA A 14 -1.58 0.11 14.44
N THR A 15 -2.44 0.52 13.50
CA THR A 15 -2.23 0.30 12.05
C THR A 15 -1.18 1.21 11.43
N ASN A 16 -0.66 2.19 12.17
CA ASN A 16 0.39 3.10 11.67
C ASN A 16 1.82 2.59 11.88
N ARG A 17 2.05 1.49 12.61
CA ARG A 17 3.40 0.98 12.93
C ARG A 17 3.91 -0.13 12.01
N PHE A 18 3.06 -0.65 11.13
CA PHE A 18 3.36 -1.82 10.28
C PHE A 18 3.47 -1.50 8.78
N HIS A 19 3.51 -0.23 8.40
CA HIS A 19 3.80 0.15 7.02
C HIS A 19 5.30 0.44 6.88
N PRO A 20 6.14 -0.52 6.44
CA PRO A 20 7.45 -0.16 5.92
C PRO A 20 7.22 0.87 4.81
N ASP A 21 7.76 2.06 5.02
CA ASP A 21 7.56 3.30 4.30
C ASP A 21 6.83 3.19 2.96
N LYS A 22 5.50 3.34 2.97
CA LYS A 22 4.66 3.39 1.77
C LYS A 22 5.18 4.42 0.75
N HIS A 23 5.80 5.49 1.24
CA HIS A 23 6.50 6.48 0.43
C HIS A 23 7.73 5.88 -0.28
N LYS A 24 8.58 5.13 0.42
CA LYS A 24 9.75 4.46 -0.17
C LYS A 24 9.34 3.45 -1.24
N LEU A 25 8.30 2.66 -0.98
CA LEU A 25 7.77 1.71 -1.96
C LEU A 25 7.24 2.43 -3.21
N ARG A 26 6.54 3.55 -3.04
CA ARG A 26 6.09 4.39 -4.17
C ARG A 26 7.26 4.96 -4.96
N SER A 27 8.23 5.59 -4.30
CA SER A 27 9.42 6.15 -4.96
C SER A 27 10.17 5.08 -5.75
N GLN A 28 10.28 3.86 -5.22
CA GLN A 28 10.90 2.75 -5.93
C GLN A 28 10.11 2.32 -7.18
N ILE A 29 8.78 2.26 -7.09
CA ILE A 29 7.90 1.93 -8.24
C ILE A 29 8.00 3.00 -9.33
N LEU A 30 7.99 4.28 -8.95
CA LEU A 30 8.10 5.40 -9.90
C LEU A 30 9.46 5.41 -10.60
N ALA A 31 10.56 5.25 -9.85
CA ALA A 31 11.89 5.15 -10.42
C ALA A 31 12.04 3.97 -11.42
N LEU A 32 11.41 2.83 -11.13
CA LEU A 32 11.37 1.71 -12.08
C LEU A 32 10.51 2.04 -13.30
N ARG A 33 9.42 2.79 -13.13
CA ARG A 33 8.55 3.18 -14.24
C ARG A 33 9.25 4.16 -15.19
N GLU A 34 10.00 5.13 -14.66
CA GLU A 34 10.81 6.08 -15.43
C GLU A 34 11.91 5.38 -16.24
N ARG A 35 12.46 4.29 -15.72
CA ARG A 35 13.43 3.43 -16.43
C ARG A 35 12.81 2.57 -17.54
N GLY A 36 11.48 2.64 -17.74
CA GLY A 36 10.78 1.93 -18.81
C GLY A 36 10.28 0.53 -18.44
N PHE A 37 10.38 0.10 -17.18
CA PHE A 37 9.86 -1.21 -16.77
C PHE A 37 8.33 -1.28 -16.88
N SER A 38 7.83 -2.46 -17.28
CA SER A 38 6.39 -2.74 -17.30
C SER A 38 5.86 -2.99 -15.89
N TYR A 39 4.56 -2.81 -15.70
CA TYR A 39 3.93 -3.07 -14.39
C TYR A 39 4.09 -4.52 -13.92
N ARG A 40 4.22 -5.49 -14.84
CA ARG A 40 4.46 -6.90 -14.50
C ARG A 40 5.88 -7.13 -13.99
N GLU A 41 6.87 -6.45 -14.54
CA GLU A 41 8.26 -6.53 -14.08
C GLU A 41 8.44 -5.84 -12.74
N ILE A 42 7.85 -4.65 -12.58
CA ILE A 42 7.85 -3.93 -11.31
C ILE A 42 7.22 -4.78 -10.21
N ALA A 43 6.09 -5.43 -10.50
CA ALA A 43 5.43 -6.35 -9.57
C ALA A 43 6.34 -7.50 -9.10
N ARG A 44 7.10 -8.10 -10.02
CA ARG A 44 8.09 -9.15 -9.68
C ARG A 44 9.23 -8.61 -8.82
N LEU A 45 9.73 -7.42 -9.13
CA LEU A 45 10.86 -6.79 -8.42
C LEU A 45 10.50 -6.30 -7.01
N THR A 46 9.26 -5.85 -6.83
CA THR A 46 8.78 -5.23 -5.57
C THR A 46 7.95 -6.19 -4.72
N GLY A 47 7.62 -7.38 -5.23
CA GLY A 47 6.84 -8.39 -4.51
C GLY A 47 5.36 -8.03 -4.32
N ILE A 48 4.86 -7.01 -5.02
CA ILE A 48 3.47 -6.56 -4.96
C ILE A 48 2.74 -6.86 -6.26
N HIS A 49 1.45 -7.13 -6.16
CA HIS A 49 0.62 -7.45 -7.32
C HIS A 49 0.57 -6.28 -8.33
N PHE A 50 0.57 -6.58 -9.63
CA PHE A 50 0.64 -5.56 -10.69
C PHE A 50 -0.52 -4.54 -10.63
N THR A 51 -1.71 -4.96 -10.17
CA THR A 51 -2.85 -4.05 -9.98
C THR A 51 -2.56 -3.00 -8.91
N ARG A 52 -1.81 -3.39 -7.87
CA ARG A 52 -1.39 -2.48 -6.80
C ARG A 52 -0.35 -1.49 -7.30
N VAL A 53 0.59 -1.94 -8.14
CA VAL A 53 1.55 -1.05 -8.83
C VAL A 53 0.80 0.00 -9.65
N ALA A 54 -0.17 -0.41 -10.47
CA ALA A 54 -0.95 0.52 -11.29
C ALA A 54 -1.73 1.56 -10.47
N GLN A 55 -2.33 1.16 -9.34
CA GLN A 55 -2.99 2.08 -8.41
C GLN A 55 -2.00 3.10 -7.81
N LEU A 56 -0.80 2.65 -7.45
CA LEU A 56 0.20 3.52 -6.83
C LEU A 56 0.73 4.57 -7.81
N VAL A 57 0.89 4.21 -9.09
CA VAL A 57 1.29 5.15 -10.15
C VAL A 57 0.17 6.15 -10.48
N LYS A 58 -1.09 5.70 -10.57
CA LYS A 58 -2.23 6.58 -10.90
C LYS A 58 -2.50 7.67 -9.86
N HIS A 59 -2.19 7.42 -8.60
CA HIS A 59 -2.44 8.37 -7.51
C HIS A 59 -1.37 9.48 -7.41
N ASP A 60 -0.34 9.45 -8.26
CA ASP A 60 0.75 10.44 -8.32
C ASP A 60 0.56 11.46 -9.48
N SER A 61 -0.42 11.22 -10.36
CA SER A 61 -0.75 12.08 -11.52
C SER A 61 -1.74 13.18 -11.18
#